data_AF-A0A6I2XZD1-F1
#
_entry.id   AF-A0A6I2XZD1-F1
#
_cell.length_a   1.000
_cell.length_b   1.000
_cell.length_c   1.000
_cell.angle_alpha   90.00
_cell.angle_beta   90.00
_cell.angle_gamma   90.00
#
_symmetry.space_group_name_H-M   'P 1'
#
loop_
_entity.id
_entity.type
_entity.pdbx_description
1 polymer ?
#
loop_
_entity_poly.entity_id
_entity_poly.type
_entity_poly.pdbx_seq_one_letter_code
_entity_poly.pdbx_strand_id
1 'polypeptide(L)' 'SDFATLTDSIRDRLLVLPRETVVHTGHGDSTTLAEAADHIDSWIARGS' A
#
# COMPACT_ATOMS: atom_id res chain seq x y z
N SER A 1 4.05 -4.25 -18.27
CA SER A 1 3.55 -4.29 -16.89
C SER A 1 3.06 -2.91 -16.58
N ASP A 2 1.75 -2.72 -16.46
CA ASP A 2 1.14 -1.40 -16.34
C ASP A 2 1.03 -0.98 -14.88
N PHE A 3 1.39 0.27 -14.60
CA PHE A 3 1.26 0.88 -13.29
C PHE A 3 -0.18 0.78 -12.75
N ALA A 4 -1.17 0.91 -13.64
CA ALA A 4 -2.58 0.75 -13.30
C ALA A 4 -2.89 -0.64 -12.71
N THR A 5 -2.39 -1.72 -13.35
CA THR A 5 -2.62 -3.09 -12.87
C THR A 5 -2.00 -3.35 -11.49
N LEU A 6 -0.84 -2.74 -11.22
CA LEU A 6 -0.20 -2.84 -9.91
C LEU A 6 -1.03 -2.11 -8.84
N THR A 7 -1.47 -0.89 -9.14
CA THR A 7 -2.29 -0.08 -8.23
C THR A 7 -3.62 -0.77 -7.89
N ASP A 8 -4.29 -1.33 -8.90
CA ASP A 8 -5.55 -2.06 -8.70
C ASP A 8 -5.35 -3.29 -7.82
N SER A 9 -4.28 -4.05 -8.05
CA SER A 9 -3.96 -5.20 -7.21
C SER A 9 -3.66 -4.82 -5.75
N ILE A 10 -3.07 -3.65 -5.50
CA ILE A 10 -2.78 -3.17 -4.14
C ILE A 10 -4.09 -2.76 -3.45
N ARG A 11 -4.98 -2.05 -4.15
CA ARG A 11 -6.28 -1.64 -3.60
C ARG A 11 -7.15 -2.84 -3.25
N ASP A 12 -7.27 -3.81 -4.16
CA ASP A 12 -8.20 -4.93 -3.99
C ASP A 12 -7.71 -5.99 -3.00
N ARG A 13 -6.39 -6.07 -2.75
CA ARG A 13 -5.82 -7.14 -1.93
C ARG A 13 -5.23 -6.68 -0.61
N LEU A 14 -4.60 -5.51 -0.57
CA LEU A 14 -3.95 -5.02 0.64
C LEU A 14 -4.88 -4.10 1.44
N LEU A 15 -5.57 -3.14 0.80
CA LEU A 15 -6.41 -2.18 1.51
C LEU A 15 -7.73 -2.77 2.07
N VAL A 16 -8.03 -4.02 1.77
CA VAL A 16 -9.16 -4.78 2.35
C VAL A 16 -8.82 -5.46 3.68
N LEU A 17 -7.54 -5.51 4.05
CA LEU A 17 -7.10 -6.10 5.31
C LEU A 17 -7.34 -5.15 6.50
N PRO A 18 -7.42 -5.66 7.74
CA PRO A 18 -7.56 -4.82 8.93
C PRO A 18 -6.45 -3.78 9.03
N ARG A 19 -6.79 -2.56 9.48
CA ARG A 19 -5.84 -1.44 9.54
C ARG A 19 -4.65 -1.70 10.48
N GLU A 20 -4.83 -2.52 11.51
CA GLU A 20 -3.77 -2.98 12.42
C GLU A 20 -2.82 -4.04 11.82
N THR A 21 -3.06 -4.49 10.59
CA THR A 21 -2.19 -5.49 9.93
C THR A 21 -0.77 -4.95 9.86
N VAL A 22 0.17 -5.70 10.43
CA VAL A 22 1.59 -5.31 10.42
C VAL A 22 2.20 -5.62 9.06
N VAL A 23 2.85 -4.62 8.49
CA VAL A 23 3.62 -4.69 7.26
C VAL A 23 5.09 -4.79 7.64
N HIS A 24 5.71 -5.92 7.34
CA HIS A 24 7.15 -6.11 7.46
C HIS A 24 7.82 -5.64 6.18
N THR A 25 8.35 -4.42 6.22
CA THR A 25 9.08 -3.85 5.10
C THR A 25 10.40 -4.61 4.89
N GLY A 26 10.89 -4.63 3.65
CA GLY A 26 12.20 -5.22 3.35
C GLY A 26 13.37 -4.44 3.96
N HIS A 27 13.13 -3.22 4.45
CA HIS A 27 14.12 -2.30 5.02
C HIS A 27 13.45 -1.43 6.10
N GLY A 28 14.17 -1.12 7.17
CA GLY A 28 13.67 -0.29 8.26
C GLY A 28 12.75 -1.04 9.23
N ASP A 29 12.02 -0.27 10.03
CA ASP A 29 11.09 -0.81 11.03
C ASP A 29 9.78 -1.30 10.39
N SER A 30 9.14 -2.25 11.05
CA SER A 30 7.80 -2.66 10.66
C SER A 30 6.80 -1.52 10.87
N THR A 31 5.79 -1.45 10.02
CA THR A 31 4.73 -0.44 10.08
C THR A 31 3.37 -1.12 10.08
N THR A 32 2.29 -0.35 10.18
CA THR A 32 0.93 -0.85 10.00
C THR A 32 0.42 -0.56 8.60
N LEU A 33 -0.57 -1.33 8.15
CA LEU A 33 -1.25 -1.07 6.90
C LEU A 33 -1.91 0.32 6.88
N ALA A 34 -2.39 0.81 8.03
CA ALA A 34 -2.93 2.16 8.15
C ALA A 34 -1.90 3.23 7.75
N GLU A 35 -0.71 3.18 8.35
CA GLU A 35 0.38 4.13 8.08
C GLU A 35 0.89 3.96 6.65
N ALA A 36 1.02 2.73 6.16
CA ALA A 36 1.43 2.45 4.79
C ALA A 36 0.41 2.98 3.77
N ALA A 37 -0.90 2.85 4.03
CA ALA A 37 -1.97 3.31 3.14
C ALA A 37 -1.95 4.83 2.92
N ASP A 38 -1.69 5.62 3.97
CA ASP A 38 -1.58 7.07 3.88
C ASP A 38 -0.45 7.49 2.90
N HIS A 39 0.61 6.68 2.79
CA HIS A 39 1.69 6.90 1.83
C HIS A 39 1.36 6.36 0.42
N ILE A 40 0.63 5.25 0.32
CA ILE A 40 0.24 4.64 -0.96
C ILE A 40 -0.69 5.55 -1.74
N ASP A 41 -1.67 6.20 -1.10
CA ASP A 41 -2.58 7.13 -1.78
C ASP A 41 -1.83 8.30 -2.42
N SER A 42 -0.78 8.79 -1.77
CA SER A 42 0.11 9.82 -2.31
C SER A 42 0.89 9.33 -3.54
N TRP A 43 1.36 8.07 -3.56
CA TRP A 43 2.06 7.51 -4.71
C TRP A 43 1.12 7.27 -5.89
N ILE A 44 -0.08 6.78 -5.64
CA ILE A 44 -1.13 6.59 -6.66
C ILE A 44 -1.47 7.95 -7.29
N ALA A 45 -1.64 8.99 -6.48
CA ALA A 45 -1.94 10.34 -6.94
C ALA A 45 -0.79 10.99 -7.77
N ARG A 46 0.45 10.51 -7.61
CA ARG A 46 1.63 11.02 -8.33
C ARG A 46 1.93 10.26 -9.62
N GLY A 47 1.36 9.07 -9.80
CA GLY A 47 1.61 8.18 -10.94
C GLY A 47 0.53 8.18 -12.02
N SER A 48 -0.44 9.10 -11.95
CA SER A 48 -1.43 9.37 -13.01
C SER A 48 -0.88 10.28 -14.09
#